data_AF-A0A3B9Z6R9-F1
#
_entry.id   AF-A0A3B9Z6R9-F1
#
_cell.length_a   1.000
_cell.length_b   1.000
_cell.length_c   1.000
_cell.angle_alpha   90.00
_cell.angle_beta   90.00
_cell.angle_gamma   90.00
#
_symmetry.space_group_name_H-M   'P 1'
#
loop_
_entity.id
_entity.type
_entity.pdbx_description
1 polymer ?
#
loop_
_entity_poly.entity_id
_entity_poly.type
_entity_poly.pdbx_seq_one_letter_code
_entity_poly.pdbx_strand_id
1 'polypeptide(L)'
;MEIDKEIKDEIDSLSNIIVNELCIKKTVFANIQIEEEYSQYDVLFSYDFGNIGIHQRGLKSNDLLIGIIGIGCYGFSIIIPDTDPRYYAEKLGIHSNYLSFLFNSIRKKLREKSQENN
;
A
#
# COMPACT_ATOMS: atom_id res chain seq x y z
N MET A 1 14.50 13.54 6.32
CA MET A 1 13.41 14.48 6.65
C MET A 1 12.60 13.80 7.74
N GLU A 2 12.55 14.38 8.92
CA GLU A 2 11.77 13.84 10.04
C GLU A 2 10.29 14.11 9.74
N ILE A 3 9.47 13.06 9.69
CA ILE A 3 8.02 13.21 9.51
C ILE A 3 7.47 13.75 10.82
N ASP A 4 6.58 14.74 10.73
CA ASP A 4 5.85 15.25 11.90
C ASP A 4 5.16 14.09 12.63
N LYS A 5 5.16 14.13 13.96
CA LYS A 5 4.50 13.12 14.77
C LYS A 5 3.02 13.00 14.42
N GLU A 6 2.35 14.12 14.12
CA GLU A 6 0.94 14.13 13.74
C GLU A 6 0.69 13.34 12.45
N ILE A 7 1.47 13.62 11.39
CA ILE A 7 1.40 12.89 10.11
C ILE A 7 1.70 11.41 10.32
N LYS A 8 2.66 11.08 11.19
CA LYS A 8 3.00 9.69 11.49
C LYS A 8 1.84 8.96 12.18
N ASP A 9 1.19 9.60 13.14
CA ASP A 9 0.05 9.03 13.86
C ASP A 9 -1.16 8.87 12.93
N GLU A 10 -1.37 9.81 12.01
CA GLU A 10 -2.39 9.72 10.95
C GLU A 10 -2.13 8.55 10.00
N ILE A 11 -0.91 8.43 9.47
CA ILE A 11 -0.49 7.32 8.62
C ILE A 11 -0.69 5.98 9.35
N ASP A 12 -0.35 5.92 10.64
CA ASP A 12 -0.53 4.71 11.43
C ASP A 12 -2.02 4.33 11.54
N SER A 13 -2.87 5.29 11.89
CA SER A 13 -4.32 5.13 11.99
C SER A 13 -4.93 4.65 10.66
N LEU A 14 -4.64 5.34 9.56
CA LEU A 14 -5.17 5.02 8.24
C LEU A 14 -4.69 3.65 7.76
N SER A 15 -3.40 3.33 7.94
CA SER A 15 -2.87 2.02 7.59
C SER A 15 -3.51 0.89 8.42
N ASN A 16 -3.82 1.09 9.71
CA ASN A 16 -4.55 0.11 10.52
C ASN A 16 -5.94 -0.19 9.93
N ILE A 17 -6.68 0.85 9.54
CA ILE A 17 -8.01 0.72 8.94
C ILE A 17 -7.91 -0.06 7.62
N ILE A 18 -7.03 0.36 6.71
CA ILE A 18 -6.85 -0.28 5.40
C ILE A 18 -6.46 -1.76 5.56
N VAL A 19 -5.51 -2.06 6.44
CA VAL A 19 -5.03 -3.44 6.68
C VAL A 19 -6.16 -4.32 7.21
N ASN A 20 -6.93 -3.84 8.19
CA ASN A 20 -8.04 -4.60 8.75
C ASN A 20 -9.10 -4.89 7.68
N GLU A 21 -9.46 -3.90 6.86
CA GLU A 21 -10.40 -4.09 5.77
C GLU A 21 -9.86 -5.04 4.69
N LEU A 22 -8.57 -4.95 4.34
CA LEU A 22 -7.92 -5.87 3.40
C LEU A 22 -7.93 -7.31 3.92
N CYS A 23 -7.73 -7.54 5.22
CA CYS A 23 -7.80 -8.88 5.78
C CYS A 23 -9.20 -9.51 5.64
N ILE A 24 -10.26 -8.71 5.71
CA ILE A 24 -11.66 -9.15 5.63
C ILE A 24 -12.12 -9.28 4.17
N LYS A 25 -11.94 -8.22 3.38
CA LYS A 25 -12.54 -8.06 2.05
C LYS A 25 -11.58 -8.29 0.89
N LYS A 26 -10.27 -8.41 1.15
CA LYS A 26 -9.19 -8.58 0.17
C LYS A 26 -8.97 -7.39 -0.78
N THR A 27 -9.92 -6.47 -0.87
CA THR A 27 -9.81 -5.25 -1.69
C THR A 27 -10.43 -4.06 -0.95
N VAL A 28 -9.76 -2.90 -1.03
CA VAL A 28 -10.19 -1.63 -0.44
C VAL A 28 -10.01 -0.53 -1.46
N PHE A 29 -11.03 0.30 -1.65
CA PHE A 29 -10.94 1.54 -2.41
C PHE A 29 -10.96 2.71 -1.43
N ALA A 30 -9.97 3.60 -1.51
CA ALA A 30 -9.80 4.72 -0.62
C ALA A 30 -9.56 6.00 -1.41
N ASN A 31 -10.30 7.05 -1.08
CA ASN A 31 -9.99 8.41 -1.52
C ASN A 31 -9.13 9.06 -0.43
N ILE A 32 -7.89 9.40 -0.78
CA ILE A 32 -6.88 9.92 0.15
C ILE A 32 -6.57 11.36 -0.25
N GLN A 33 -6.96 12.29 0.61
CA GLN A 33 -6.59 13.71 0.51
C GLN A 33 -5.37 13.97 1.39
N ILE A 34 -4.38 14.67 0.84
CA ILE A 34 -3.12 15.01 1.51
C ILE A 34 -3.02 16.53 1.47
N GLU A 35 -3.32 17.17 2.59
CA GLU A 35 -3.48 18.62 2.66
C GLU A 35 -2.17 19.36 2.42
N GLU A 36 -1.06 18.84 2.96
CA GLU A 36 0.28 19.42 2.83
C GLU A 36 0.79 19.40 1.38
N GLU A 37 0.31 18.43 0.60
CA GLU A 37 0.67 18.26 -0.81
C GLU A 37 -0.39 18.84 -1.76
N TYR A 38 -1.47 19.45 -1.23
CA TYR A 38 -2.63 19.93 -2.00
C TYR A 38 -3.12 18.93 -3.06
N SER A 39 -3.09 17.65 -2.70
CA SER A 39 -3.27 16.54 -3.63
C SER A 39 -4.34 15.58 -3.14
N GLN A 40 -5.00 14.92 -4.09
CA GLN A 40 -6.02 13.91 -3.82
C GLN A 40 -5.78 12.71 -4.73
N TYR A 41 -5.83 11.52 -4.14
CA TYR A 41 -5.58 10.25 -4.83
C TYR A 41 -6.71 9.26 -4.57
N ASP A 42 -7.24 8.70 -5.65
CA ASP A 42 -8.11 7.54 -5.60
C ASP A 42 -7.23 6.29 -5.67
N VAL A 43 -7.19 5.51 -4.58
CA VAL A 43 -6.29 4.38 -4.41
C VAL A 43 -7.07 3.09 -4.20
N LEU A 44 -6.76 2.10 -5.04
CA LEU A 44 -7.24 0.72 -4.92
C LEU A 44 -6.12 -0.13 -4.30
N PHE A 45 -6.41 -0.75 -3.16
CA PHE A 45 -5.56 -1.76 -2.55
C PHE A 45 -6.18 -3.13 -2.76
N SER A 46 -5.39 -4.13 -3.14
CA SER A 46 -5.82 -5.53 -3.15
C SER A 46 -4.74 -6.44 -2.60
N TYR A 47 -5.11 -7.38 -1.73
CA TYR A 47 -4.20 -8.29 -1.06
C TYR A 47 -4.87 -9.65 -0.82
N ASP A 48 -4.09 -10.73 -0.92
CA ASP A 48 -4.57 -12.10 -0.70
C ASP A 48 -5.77 -12.45 -1.59
N PHE A 49 -5.64 -12.08 -2.87
CA PHE A 49 -6.64 -12.33 -3.89
C PHE A 49 -6.49 -13.74 -4.46
N GLY A 50 -7.61 -14.30 -4.93
CA GLY A 50 -7.61 -15.60 -5.60
C GLY A 50 -6.76 -15.56 -6.86
N ASN A 51 -5.75 -16.42 -6.93
CA ASN A 51 -4.87 -16.52 -8.09
C ASN A 51 -5.31 -17.71 -8.97
N ILE A 52 -5.68 -17.42 -10.22
CA ILE A 52 -6.05 -18.43 -11.22
C ILE A 52 -5.05 -18.32 -12.39
N GLY A 53 -4.16 -19.30 -12.51
CA GLY A 53 -3.21 -19.41 -13.63
C GLY A 53 -1.75 -19.57 -13.19
N ILE A 54 -0.86 -19.71 -14.17
CA ILE A 54 0.60 -19.81 -13.95
C ILE A 54 1.22 -18.47 -14.33
N HIS A 55 1.59 -17.67 -13.35
CA HIS A 55 2.32 -16.43 -13.58
C HIS A 55 3.80 -16.72 -13.82
N GLN A 56 4.26 -16.71 -15.08
CA GLN A 56 5.69 -16.62 -15.36
C GLN A 56 6.18 -15.23 -14.92
N ARG A 57 6.96 -15.18 -13.82
CA ARG A 57 7.56 -13.96 -13.23
C ARG A 57 6.57 -12.96 -12.60
N GLY A 58 5.30 -13.33 -12.43
CA GLY A 58 4.22 -12.41 -12.05
C GLY A 58 3.82 -12.45 -10.58
N LEU A 59 3.14 -11.36 -10.19
CA LEU A 59 2.49 -11.08 -8.91
C LEU A 59 2.03 -12.34 -8.14
N LYS A 60 2.43 -12.45 -6.88
CA LYS A 60 1.93 -13.50 -5.97
C LYS A 60 0.59 -13.07 -5.38
N SER A 61 -0.25 -14.03 -5.00
CA SER A 61 -1.54 -13.75 -4.33
C SER A 61 -1.37 -12.93 -3.05
N ASN A 62 -0.25 -13.13 -2.34
CA ASN A 62 0.10 -12.42 -1.12
C ASN A 62 0.98 -11.18 -1.36
N ASP A 63 1.15 -10.73 -2.60
CA ASP A 63 1.68 -9.39 -2.85
C ASP A 63 0.56 -8.36 -2.66
N LEU A 64 0.90 -7.16 -2.20
CA LEU A 64 -0.02 -6.04 -2.12
C LEU A 64 -0.08 -5.36 -3.48
N LEU A 65 -1.21 -5.46 -4.17
CA LEU A 65 -1.51 -4.69 -5.35
C LEU A 65 -1.96 -3.28 -4.95
N ILE A 66 -1.31 -2.25 -5.49
CA ILE A 66 -1.68 -0.85 -5.31
C ILE A 66 -1.96 -0.26 -6.69
N GLY A 67 -3.18 0.23 -6.89
CA GLY A 67 -3.61 0.95 -8.08
C GLY A 67 -3.97 2.39 -7.75
N ILE A 68 -3.47 3.34 -8.53
CA ILE A 68 -3.88 4.74 -8.48
C ILE A 68 -4.72 5.02 -9.71
N ILE A 69 -5.97 5.41 -9.49
CA ILE A 69 -6.91 5.64 -10.59
C ILE A 69 -6.39 6.76 -11.48
N GLY A 70 -6.37 6.50 -12.79
CA GLY A 70 -5.87 7.44 -13.80
C GLY A 70 -4.35 7.46 -13.97
N ILE A 71 -3.56 6.74 -13.15
CA ILE A 71 -2.09 6.72 -13.26
C ILE A 71 -1.56 5.33 -13.60
N GLY A 72 -1.77 4.34 -12.73
CA GLY A 72 -1.15 3.03 -12.90
C GLY A 72 -1.36 2.08 -11.73
N CYS A 73 -0.90 0.85 -11.87
CA CYS A 73 -1.04 -0.19 -10.86
C CYS A 73 0.19 -1.09 -10.82
N TYR A 74 0.63 -1.46 -9.61
CA TYR A 74 1.81 -2.30 -9.43
C TYR A 74 1.69 -3.18 -8.19
N GLY A 75 2.36 -4.34 -8.26
CA GLY A 75 2.44 -5.33 -7.21
C GLY A 75 3.66 -5.19 -6.32
N PHE A 76 3.45 -5.04 -5.02
CA PHE A 76 4.52 -4.89 -4.05
C PHE A 76 4.57 -6.09 -3.11
N SER A 77 5.73 -6.75 -3.03
CA SER A 77 5.89 -7.85 -2.09
C SER A 77 5.85 -7.34 -0.66
N ILE A 78 5.05 -7.96 0.20
CA ILE A 78 5.01 -7.61 1.62
C ILE A 78 6.28 -8.05 2.38
N ILE A 79 7.10 -8.93 1.78
CA ILE A 79 8.33 -9.46 2.40
C ILE A 79 9.40 -8.36 2.57
N ILE A 80 9.42 -7.37 1.67
CA ILE A 80 10.38 -6.25 1.67
C ILE A 80 9.62 -4.95 2.01
N PRO A 81 9.21 -4.72 3.27
CA PRO A 81 8.23 -3.68 3.60
C PRO A 81 8.76 -2.25 3.50
N ASP A 82 10.06 -2.05 3.72
CA ASP A 82 10.69 -0.73 3.59
C ASP A 82 11.24 -0.55 2.19
N THR A 83 10.70 0.43 1.50
CA THR A 83 11.08 0.77 0.14
C THR A 83 11.21 2.28 0.02
N ASP A 84 12.26 2.72 -0.69
CA ASP A 84 12.53 4.14 -0.94
C ASP A 84 11.35 4.77 -1.72
N PRO A 85 10.88 5.97 -1.36
CA PRO A 85 9.82 6.68 -2.09
C PRO A 85 10.01 6.73 -3.61
N ARG A 86 11.26 6.81 -4.09
CA ARG A 86 11.58 6.83 -5.53
C ARG A 86 11.14 5.56 -6.26
N TYR A 87 11.07 4.42 -5.57
CA TYR A 87 10.57 3.19 -6.18
C TYR A 87 9.06 3.27 -6.43
N TYR A 88 8.29 3.88 -5.52
CA TYR A 88 6.86 4.13 -5.77
C TYR A 88 6.66 5.13 -6.90
N ALA A 89 7.52 6.16 -7.00
CA ALA A 89 7.52 7.06 -8.14
C ALA A 89 7.79 6.33 -9.47
N GLU A 90 8.78 5.44 -9.50
CA GLU A 90 9.10 4.67 -10.70
C GLU A 90 7.97 3.70 -11.10
N LYS A 91 7.34 3.03 -10.13
CA LYS A 91 6.36 1.97 -10.40
C LYS A 91 4.92 2.44 -10.54
N LEU A 92 4.53 3.46 -9.78
CA LEU A 92 3.17 3.98 -9.73
C LEU A 92 3.04 5.40 -10.29
N GLY A 93 4.15 6.09 -10.60
CA GLY A 93 4.11 7.48 -11.07
C GLY A 93 3.77 8.50 -9.97
N ILE A 94 3.87 8.13 -8.68
CA ILE A 94 3.54 9.01 -7.55
C ILE A 94 4.81 9.55 -6.90
N HIS A 95 4.88 10.87 -6.75
CA HIS A 95 6.00 11.55 -6.08
C HIS A 95 5.69 11.96 -4.62
N SER A 96 4.58 11.47 -4.06
CA SER A 96 4.12 11.75 -2.70
C SER A 96 4.92 10.97 -1.66
N ASN A 97 5.53 11.70 -0.72
CA ASN A 97 6.22 11.07 0.41
C ASN A 97 5.20 10.48 1.39
N TYR A 98 4.08 11.18 1.62
CA TYR A 98 3.00 10.69 2.48
C TYR A 98 2.49 9.32 2.00
N LEU A 99 2.14 9.19 0.71
CA LEU A 99 1.68 7.90 0.18
C LEU A 99 2.75 6.82 0.25
N SER A 100 4.01 7.17 -0.02
CA SER A 100 5.12 6.21 0.10
C SER A 100 5.25 5.66 1.52
N PHE A 101 5.12 6.52 2.53
CA PHE A 101 5.14 6.10 3.94
C PHE A 101 3.90 5.30 4.31
N LEU A 102 2.71 5.69 3.83
CA LEU A 102 1.48 4.93 4.02
C LEU A 102 1.58 3.52 3.44
N PHE A 103 2.08 3.39 2.21
CA PHE A 103 2.24 2.10 1.54
C PHE A 103 3.25 1.20 2.26
N ASN A 104 4.39 1.75 2.71
CA ASN A 104 5.34 1.00 3.53
C ASN A 104 4.69 0.53 4.85
N SER A 105 3.91 1.39 5.51
CA SER A 105 3.20 1.05 6.76
C SER A 105 2.20 -0.10 6.55
N ILE A 106 1.39 -0.03 5.49
CA ILE A 106 0.44 -1.10 5.13
C ILE A 106 1.18 -2.42 4.87
N ARG A 107 2.26 -2.38 4.07
CA ARG A 107 3.06 -3.58 3.75
C ARG A 107 3.68 -4.21 4.98
N LYS A 108 4.23 -3.40 5.89
CA LYS A 108 4.80 -3.85 7.16
C LYS A 108 3.75 -4.57 8.01
N LYS A 109 2.58 -3.97 8.19
CA LYS A 109 1.48 -4.55 8.99
C LYS A 109 0.90 -5.82 8.37
N LEU A 110 0.76 -5.87 7.04
CA LEU A 110 0.34 -7.10 6.35
C LEU A 110 1.35 -8.23 6.52
N ARG A 111 2.65 -7.92 6.47
CA ARG A 111 3.71 -8.90 6.74
C ARG A 111 3.60 -9.46 8.16
N GLU A 112 3.47 -8.61 9.16
CA GLU A 112 3.31 -9.02 10.56
C GLU A 112 2.09 -9.95 10.73
N LYS A 113 0.93 -9.54 10.20
CA LYS A 113 -0.28 -10.39 10.21
C LYS A 113 -0.14 -11.71 9.46
N SER A 114 0.63 -11.74 8.36
CA SER A 114 0.88 -12.99 7.62
C SER A 114 1.72 -13.98 8.42
N GLN A 115 2.56 -13.50 9.34
CA GLN A 115 3.40 -14.34 10.20
C GLN A 115 2.64 -14.88 11.41
N GLU A 116 1.62 -14.17 11.91
CA GLU A 116 0.76 -14.62 13.01
C GLU A 116 -0.16 -15.81 12.63
N ASN A 117 -0.46 -15.97 11.35
CA ASN A 117 -1.38 -17.01 10.84
C ASN A 117 -0.67 -18.29 10.34
N ASN A 118 0.67 -18.38 10.48
CA ASN A 118 1.48 -19.54 10.13
C ASN A 118 2.03 -20.23 11.39
#